data_AF-A0A270BLM6-F1
#
_entry.id   AF-A0A270BLM6-F1
#
_cell.length_a   1.000
_cell.length_b   1.000
_cell.length_c   1.000
_cell.angle_alpha   90.00
_cell.angle_beta   90.00
_cell.angle_gamma   90.00
#
_symmetry.space_group_name_H-M   'P 1'
#
loop_
_entity.id
_entity.type
_entity.pdbx_description
1 polymer ?
#
loop_
_entity_poly.entity_id
_entity_poly.type
_entity_poly.pdbx_seq_one_letter_code
_entity_poly.pdbx_strand_id
1 'polypeptide(L)' 'MALGVANLPAAHADTAREQQTKACKGDALRLCALAIPNEKKITACMERKKDKLSPACRVYFKDTPAHTGKSAKQAHKAKR' A
#
# COMPACT_ATOMS: atom_id res chain seq x y z
N MET A 1 -49.69 -6.38 9.32
CA MET A 1 -48.77 -7.53 9.14
C MET A 1 -47.44 -7.00 8.61
N ALA A 2 -46.37 -7.29 9.35
CA ALA A 2 -44.93 -7.25 9.03
C ALA A 2 -44.38 -6.11 8.13
N LEU A 3 -43.81 -5.07 8.76
CA LEU A 3 -42.71 -4.31 8.17
C LEU A 3 -41.40 -4.94 8.67
N GLY A 4 -40.84 -5.83 7.84
CA GLY A 4 -39.62 -6.58 8.14
C GLY A 4 -38.37 -5.69 8.09
N VAL A 5 -37.54 -5.83 9.13
CA VAL A 5 -36.18 -5.29 9.22
C VAL A 5 -35.26 -5.94 8.18
N ALA A 6 -34.50 -5.15 7.44
CA ALA A 6 -33.32 -5.61 6.72
C ALA A 6 -32.11 -4.82 7.23
N ASN A 7 -31.59 -5.25 8.38
CA ASN A 7 -30.32 -4.82 8.91
C ASN A 7 -29.22 -5.31 7.96
N LEU A 8 -28.70 -4.41 7.12
CA LEU A 8 -27.59 -4.72 6.22
C LEU A 8 -26.31 -4.83 7.05
N PRO A 9 -25.60 -5.97 7.09
CA PRO A 9 -24.28 -6.00 7.70
C PRO A 9 -23.37 -5.11 6.88
N ALA A 10 -22.99 -3.96 7.44
CA ALA A 10 -21.91 -3.13 6.92
C ALA A 10 -20.67 -4.02 6.82
N ALA A 11 -20.35 -4.39 5.59
CA ALA A 11 -19.29 -5.32 5.28
C ALA A 11 -17.97 -4.86 5.90
N HIS A 12 -17.31 -5.83 6.52
CA HIS A 12 -15.99 -5.84 7.14
C HIS A 12 -14.86 -5.35 6.21
N ALA A 13 -14.90 -4.10 5.75
CA ALA A 13 -13.82 -3.45 5.01
C ALA A 13 -12.83 -2.75 5.94
N ASP A 14 -13.28 -2.37 7.14
CA ASP A 14 -12.46 -1.71 8.14
C ASP A 14 -11.35 -2.64 8.65
N THR A 15 -11.68 -3.92 8.88
CA THR A 15 -10.71 -4.89 9.41
C THR A 15 -9.53 -5.13 8.48
N ALA A 16 -9.74 -5.24 7.16
CA ALA A 16 -8.65 -5.50 6.22
C ALA A 16 -7.68 -4.31 6.11
N ARG A 17 -8.21 -3.08 6.05
CA ARG A 17 -7.43 -1.83 6.02
C ARG A 17 -6.70 -1.59 7.34
N GLU A 18 -7.35 -1.87 8.46
CA GLU A 18 -6.77 -1.78 9.81
C GLU A 18 -5.66 -2.81 9.99
N GLN A 19 -5.86 -4.05 9.53
CA GLN A 19 -4.84 -5.11 9.60
C GLN A 19 -3.63 -4.78 8.72
N GLN A 20 -3.85 -4.26 7.51
CA GLN A 20 -2.77 -3.76 6.65
C GLN A 20 -1.99 -2.64 7.34
N THR A 21 -2.71 -1.65 7.88
CA THR A 21 -2.11 -0.51 8.56
C THR A 21 -1.32 -0.96 9.77
N LYS A 22 -1.85 -1.86 10.61
CA LYS A 22 -1.13 -2.41 11.77
C LYS A 22 0.10 -3.22 11.36
N ALA A 23 -0.01 -4.05 10.32
CA ALA A 23 1.11 -4.84 9.80
C ALA A 23 2.25 -3.96 9.27
N CYS A 24 1.91 -2.87 8.57
CA CYS A 24 2.88 -1.98 7.92
C CYS A 24 3.33 -0.80 8.79
N LYS A 25 2.55 -0.36 9.78
CA LYS A 25 2.85 0.83 10.61
C LYS A 25 4.16 0.69 11.36
N GLY A 26 4.45 -0.48 11.94
CA GLY A 26 5.72 -0.73 12.63
C GLY A 26 6.93 -0.58 11.70
N ASP A 27 6.85 -1.11 10.48
CA ASP A 27 7.90 -0.98 9.46
C ASP A 27 8.03 0.45 8.94
N ALA A 28 6.91 1.15 8.73
CA ALA A 28 6.90 2.54 8.28
C ALA A 28 7.59 3.46 9.30
N LEU A 29 7.28 3.29 10.59
CA LEU A 29 7.92 4.03 11.66
C LEU A 29 9.41 3.68 11.78
N ARG A 30 9.79 2.40 11.68
CA ARG A 30 11.18 1.99 11.89
C ARG A 30 12.10 2.27 10.70
N LEU A 31 11.61 2.06 9.48
CA LEU A 31 12.42 2.16 8.25
C LEU A 31 12.24 3.49 7.52
N CYS A 32 11.07 4.12 7.68
CA CYS A 32 10.64 5.28 6.91
C CYS A 32 10.21 6.47 7.79
N ALA A 33 10.69 6.56 9.04
CA ALA A 33 10.41 7.70 9.95
C ALA A 33 10.63 9.06 9.28
N LEU A 34 11.67 9.20 8.46
CA LEU A 34 12.01 10.43 7.73
C LEU A 34 11.00 10.82 6.64
N ALA A 35 10.10 9.91 6.26
CA ALA A 35 9.07 10.14 5.26
C ALA A 35 7.74 10.63 5.87
N ILE A 36 7.54 10.46 7.19
CA ILE A 36 6.37 10.95 7.92
C ILE A 36 6.43 12.48 7.95
N PRO A 37 5.32 13.21 7.71
CA PRO A 37 3.92 12.77 7.63
C PRO A 37 3.40 12.48 6.21
N ASN A 38 4.27 12.39 5.21
CA ASN A 38 3.85 12.29 3.82
C ASN A 38 3.60 10.84 3.40
N GLU A 39 2.33 10.45 3.29
CA GLU A 39 1.94 9.09 2.88
C GLU A 39 2.59 8.65 1.57
N LYS A 40 2.69 9.52 0.55
CA LYS A 40 3.34 9.18 -0.73
C LYS A 40 4.82 8.86 -0.56
N LYS A 41 5.53 9.62 0.28
CA LYS A 41 6.95 9.34 0.59
C LYS A 41 7.09 8.05 1.39
N ILE A 42 6.16 7.76 2.30
CA ILE A 42 6.14 6.52 3.08
C ILE A 42 5.95 5.34 2.13
N THR A 43 4.95 5.37 1.25
CA THR A 43 4.73 4.32 0.24
C THR A 43 5.98 4.11 -0.62
N ALA A 44 6.55 5.18 -1.19
CA ALA A 44 7.76 5.07 -2.00
C ALA A 44 8.97 4.52 -1.20
N CYS A 45 9.10 4.90 0.07
CA CYS A 45 10.13 4.37 0.95
C CYS A 45 9.93 2.87 1.23
N MET A 46 8.70 2.46 1.55
CA MET A 46 8.35 1.06 1.80
C MET A 46 8.53 0.21 0.54
N GLU A 47 8.19 0.74 -0.63
CA GLU A 47 8.43 0.06 -1.91
C GLU A 47 9.92 -0.16 -2.17
N ARG A 48 10.75 0.86 -1.94
CA ARG A 48 12.21 0.72 -2.07
C ARG A 48 12.82 -0.20 -1.01
N LYS A 49 12.15 -0.33 0.14
CA LYS A 49 12.57 -1.15 1.28
C LYS A 49 11.75 -2.44 1.40
N LYS A 50 11.10 -2.90 0.32
CA LYS A 50 10.31 -4.15 0.28
C LYS A 50 11.07 -5.34 0.89
N ASP A 51 12.39 -5.38 0.71
CA ASP A 51 13.25 -6.43 1.28
C ASP A 51 13.52 -6.32 2.79
N LYS A 52 13.34 -5.13 3.37
CA LYS A 52 13.46 -4.89 4.81
C LYS A 52 12.11 -4.88 5.54
N LEU A 53 11.00 -4.89 4.82
CA LEU A 53 9.65 -5.00 5.39
C LEU A 53 9.46 -6.37 6.05
N SER A 54 8.71 -6.37 7.15
CA SER A 54 8.21 -7.57 7.81
C SER A 54 7.35 -8.39 6.85
N PRO A 55 7.38 -9.74 6.91
CA PRO A 55 6.61 -10.61 6.00
C PRO A 55 5.12 -10.25 5.97
N ALA A 56 4.55 -9.86 7.11
CA ALA A 56 3.14 -9.44 7.22
C ALA A 56 2.81 -8.15 6.44
N CYS A 57 3.76 -7.21 6.33
CA CYS A 57 3.57 -6.01 5.50
C CYS A 57 3.91 -6.32 4.03
N ARG A 58 4.92 -7.13 3.78
CA ARG A 58 5.40 -7.47 2.43
C ARG A 58 4.32 -8.10 1.56
N VAL A 59 3.41 -8.91 2.12
CA VAL A 59 2.31 -9.52 1.33
C VAL A 59 1.44 -8.49 0.61
N TYR A 60 1.24 -7.29 1.18
CA TYR A 60 0.49 -6.20 0.53
C TYR A 60 1.24 -5.53 -0.62
N PHE A 61 2.54 -5.79 -0.72
CA PHE A 61 3.45 -5.23 -1.72
C PHE A 61 3.92 -6.27 -2.76
N LYS A 62 3.68 -7.58 -2.51
CA LYS A 62 4.10 -8.71 -3.35
C LYS A 62 3.23 -8.91 -4.60
N ASP A 63 2.08 -8.23 -4.70
CA ASP A 63 1.20 -8.29 -5.88
C ASP A 63 1.66 -7.39 -7.03
N THR A 64 2.71 -6.59 -6.83
CA THR A 64 3.40 -5.94 -7.96
C THR A 64 4.59 -6.83 -8.33
N PRO A 65 4.47 -7.73 -9.33
CA PRO A 65 5.66 -8.28 -9.97
C PRO A 65 6.53 -7.08 -10.31
N ALA A 66 7.78 -7.15 -9.82
CA ALA A 66 8.79 -6.11 -9.90
C ALA A 66 8.47 -5.07 -10.98
N HIS A 67 8.41 -3.80 -10.60
CA HIS A 67 8.81 -2.73 -11.50
C HIS A 67 10.29 -2.95 -11.88
N THR A 68 10.55 -4.02 -12.65
CA THR A 68 11.56 -4.08 -13.68
C THR A 68 11.39 -2.80 -14.46
N GLY A 69 12.48 -2.04 -14.52
CA GLY A 69 12.49 -0.65 -14.92
C GLY A 69 11.56 -0.35 -16.09
N LYS A 70 10.50 0.39 -15.80
CA LYS A 70 9.89 1.31 -16.77
C LYS A 70 10.22 2.77 -16.40
N SER A 71 11.44 3.00 -15.91
CA SER A 71 12.18 4.21 -16.28
C SER A 71 12.80 4.01 -17.67
N ALA A 72 11.95 3.89 -18.70
CA ALA A 72 12.34 3.90 -20.12
C ALA A 72 11.11 4.12 -21.02
N LYS A 73 10.25 5.09 -20.68
CA LYS A 73 9.35 5.72 -21.65
C LYS A 73 9.24 7.23 -21.40
N GLN A 74 10.38 7.84 -21.13
CA GLN A 74 10.61 9.25 -21.42
C GLN A 74 11.58 9.33 -22.60
N ALA A 75 11.20 8.68 -23.71
CA ALA A 75 11.82 8.93 -25.00
C ALA A 75 11.14 10.15 -25.60
N HIS A 76 11.71 11.30 -25.24
CA HIS A 76 11.71 12.51 -26.02
C HIS A 76 12.08 12.17 -27.48
N LYS A 77 11.11 11.82 -28.33
CA LYS A 77 11.34 11.65 -29.76
C LYS A 77 10.83 12.88 -30.48
N ALA A 78 11.75 13.84 -30.62
CA ALA A 78 11.76 14.80 -31.70
C ALA A 78 11.33 14.15 -33.03
N LYS A 79 10.32 14.73 -33.67
CA LYS A 79 9.94 14.47 -35.06
C LYS A 79 9.69 15.86 -35.64
N ARG A 80 10.79 16.49 -36.10
CA ARG A 80 11.12 16.75 -37.52
C ARG A 80 10.25 17.84 -38.10
#